data_AF-A0A354P2M8-F1
#
_entry.id   AF-A0A354P2M8-F1
#
_cell.length_a   1.000
_cell.length_b   1.000
_cell.length_c   1.000
_cell.angle_alpha   90.00
_cell.angle_beta   90.00
_cell.angle_gamma   90.00
#
_symmetry.space_group_name_H-M   'P 1'
#
loop_
_entity.id
_entity.type
_entity.pdbx_description
1 polymer ?
#
loop_
_entity_poly.entity_id
_entity_poly.type
_entity_poly.pdbx_seq_one_letter_code
_entity_poly.pdbx_strand_id
1 'polypeptide(L)'
;MGFIQRRWDATVIKDNNGSMFSRRDLVLAHANKDGGTHVDPKLDEPYANLSRFNSMGWILESDGIQRMLENSVVAPSIRQIAYEVLVSLKQTITTEK
;
A
#
# COMPACT_ATOMS: atom_id res chain seq x y z
N MET A 1 -14.23 -19.78 0.02
CA MET A 1 -12.76 -19.57 -0.14
C MET A 1 -12.34 -18.55 -1.21
N GLY A 2 -13.10 -18.28 -2.29
CA GLY A 2 -12.58 -17.49 -3.43
C GLY A 2 -12.65 -15.95 -3.38
N PHE A 3 -13.32 -15.34 -2.41
CA PHE A 3 -13.51 -13.87 -2.37
C PHE A 3 -12.30 -13.13 -1.77
N ILE A 4 -11.67 -13.72 -0.75
CA ILE A 4 -10.54 -13.11 -0.03
C ILE A 4 -9.28 -13.11 -0.91
N GLN A 5 -9.01 -14.21 -1.61
CA GLN A 5 -7.83 -14.34 -2.47
C GLN A 5 -7.86 -13.35 -3.64
N ARG A 6 -9.03 -13.17 -4.28
CA ARG A 6 -9.23 -12.13 -5.30
C ARG A 6 -8.96 -10.71 -4.78
N ARG A 7 -9.34 -10.42 -3.53
CA ARG A 7 -9.11 -9.11 -2.91
C ARG A 7 -7.66 -8.86 -2.50
N TRP A 8 -6.92 -9.92 -2.15
CA TRP A 8 -5.53 -9.85 -1.74
C TRP A 8 -4.61 -9.50 -2.92
N ASP A 9 -4.85 -10.14 -4.06
CA ASP A 9 -4.04 -9.98 -5.28
C ASP A 9 -4.54 -8.86 -6.20
N ALA A 10 -5.69 -8.25 -5.90
CA ALA A 10 -6.21 -7.12 -6.67
C ALA A 10 -5.30 -5.89 -6.51
N THR A 11 -5.02 -5.24 -7.65
CA THR A 11 -4.37 -3.93 -7.70
C THR A 11 -5.18 -2.90 -6.92
N VAL A 12 -4.50 -2.18 -6.03
CA VAL A 12 -5.08 -1.10 -5.22
C VAL A 12 -4.39 0.24 -5.45
N ILE A 13 -3.17 0.24 -5.97
CA ILE A 13 -2.44 1.46 -6.35
C ILE A 13 -1.88 1.27 -7.76
N LYS A 14 -2.03 2.31 -8.58
CA LYS A 14 -1.28 2.51 -9.81
C LYS A 14 -0.54 3.83 -9.67
N ASP A 15 0.78 3.81 -9.79
CA ASP A 15 1.58 5.04 -9.72
C ASP A 15 1.68 5.74 -11.09
N ASN A 16 2.29 6.93 -11.12
CA ASN A 16 2.44 7.70 -12.35
C ASN A 16 3.43 7.07 -13.34
N ASN A 17 4.31 6.19 -12.86
CA ASN A 17 5.24 5.42 -13.69
C ASN A 17 4.56 4.18 -14.33
N GLY A 18 3.29 3.91 -13.99
CA GLY A 18 2.53 2.78 -14.50
C GLY A 18 2.70 1.48 -13.69
N SER A 19 3.46 1.51 -12.60
CA SER A 19 3.61 0.39 -11.69
C SER A 19 2.28 0.11 -10.98
N MET A 20 1.95 -1.17 -10.82
CA MET A 20 0.73 -1.62 -10.16
C MET A 20 1.09 -2.37 -8.88
N PHE A 21 0.39 -2.05 -7.80
CA PHE A 21 0.61 -2.66 -6.49
C PHE A 21 -0.70 -3.25 -5.97
N SER A 22 -0.65 -4.52 -5.60
CA SER A 22 -1.73 -5.20 -4.87
C SER A 22 -1.60 -4.98 -3.36
N ARG A 23 -2.63 -5.39 -2.60
CA ARG A 23 -2.56 -5.39 -1.13
C ARG A 23 -1.42 -6.30 -0.64
N ARG A 24 -1.24 -7.44 -1.32
CA ARG A 24 -0.13 -8.37 -1.07
C ARG A 24 1.23 -7.69 -1.23
N ASP A 25 1.43 -6.99 -2.33
CA ASP A 25 2.73 -6.38 -2.64
C ASP A 25 3.09 -5.32 -1.59
N LEU A 26 2.14 -4.47 -1.21
CA LEU A 26 2.34 -3.43 -0.20
C LEU A 26 2.69 -4.02 1.18
N VAL A 27 1.95 -5.03 1.62
CA VAL A 27 2.15 -5.65 2.94
C VAL A 27 3.46 -6.44 2.98
N LEU A 28 3.72 -7.28 1.97
CA LEU A 28 4.94 -8.10 1.94
C LEU A 28 6.18 -7.24 1.74
N ALA A 29 6.15 -6.24 0.87
CA ALA A 29 7.29 -5.36 0.67
C ALA A 29 7.63 -4.58 1.94
N HIS A 30 6.63 -4.07 2.66
CA HIS A 30 6.86 -3.36 3.92
C HIS A 30 7.34 -4.29 5.04
N ALA A 31 6.69 -5.44 5.23
CA ALA A 31 7.07 -6.41 6.27
C ALA A 31 8.48 -6.97 6.06
N ASN A 32 8.85 -7.25 4.82
CA ASN A 32 10.15 -7.85 4.50
C ASN A 32 11.25 -6.78 4.40
N LYS A 33 11.06 -5.72 3.61
CA LYS A 33 12.15 -4.79 3.27
C LYS A 33 12.42 -3.73 4.33
N ASP A 34 11.37 -3.22 4.99
CA ASP A 34 11.54 -2.25 6.08
C ASP A 34 11.72 -2.96 7.45
N GLY A 35 11.56 -4.29 7.50
CA GLY A 35 11.81 -5.16 8.66
C GLY A 35 13.17 -5.89 8.65
N GLY A 36 14.01 -5.70 7.63
CA GLY A 36 15.39 -6.20 7.58
C GLY A 36 15.64 -7.54 6.86
N THR A 37 14.68 -8.08 6.10
CA THR A 37 14.85 -9.32 5.31
C THR A 37 14.40 -9.15 3.86
N HIS A 38 15.32 -9.26 2.90
CA HIS A 38 15.02 -9.05 1.47
C HIS A 38 14.35 -10.28 0.84
N VAL A 39 13.12 -10.14 0.30
CA VAL A 39 12.35 -11.31 -0.19
C VAL A 39 11.82 -11.16 -1.63
N ASP A 40 11.80 -9.97 -2.24
CA ASP A 40 11.41 -9.85 -3.66
C ASP A 40 12.21 -8.79 -4.44
N PRO A 41 13.19 -9.20 -5.26
CA PRO A 41 13.98 -8.31 -6.11
C PRO A 41 13.15 -7.55 -7.17
N LYS A 42 12.05 -8.13 -7.66
CA LYS A 42 11.23 -7.50 -8.74
C LYS A 42 10.44 -6.29 -8.24
N LEU A 43 10.17 -6.27 -6.95
CA LEU A 43 9.45 -5.19 -6.29
C LEU A 43 10.38 -4.16 -5.66
N ASP A 44 11.70 -4.25 -5.79
CA ASP A 44 12.64 -3.32 -5.15
C ASP A 44 12.48 -1.90 -5.65
N GLU A 45 12.70 -1.69 -6.94
CA GLU A 45 12.66 -0.36 -7.54
C GLU A 45 11.24 0.22 -7.57
N PRO A 46 10.19 -0.49 -8.01
CA PRO A 46 8.83 0.04 -7.95
C PRO A 46 8.39 0.42 -6.53
N TYR A 47 8.70 -0.40 -5.53
CA TYR A 47 8.35 -0.09 -4.14
C TYR A 47 9.20 1.06 -3.59
N ALA A 48 10.49 1.16 -3.91
CA ALA A 48 11.33 2.29 -3.52
C ALA A 48 10.80 3.60 -4.10
N ASN A 49 10.42 3.58 -5.37
CA ASN A 49 9.81 4.70 -6.08
C ASN A 49 8.50 5.16 -5.43
N LEU A 50 7.64 4.21 -5.08
CA LEU A 50 6.39 4.49 -4.39
C LEU A 50 6.60 4.96 -2.94
N SER A 51 7.57 4.37 -2.24
CA SER A 51 7.75 4.59 -0.80
C SER A 51 8.55 5.83 -0.47
N ARG A 52 9.51 6.23 -1.31
CA ARG A 52 10.54 7.23 -0.98
C ARG A 52 10.71 8.32 -2.04
N PHE A 53 10.36 8.04 -3.29
CA PHE A 53 10.64 8.95 -4.41
C PHE A 53 9.38 9.55 -5.06
N ASN A 54 8.25 9.50 -4.35
CA ASN A 54 6.98 10.10 -4.79
C ASN A 54 6.61 9.73 -6.24
N SER A 55 6.68 8.43 -6.59
CA SER A 55 6.27 7.98 -7.94
C SER A 55 4.79 8.17 -8.23
N MET A 56 3.99 8.56 -7.24
CA MET A 56 2.63 9.06 -7.43
C MET A 56 2.60 10.39 -8.20
N GLY A 57 3.72 11.14 -8.22
CA GLY A 57 3.81 12.45 -8.86
C GLY A 57 2.99 13.53 -8.17
N TRP A 58 2.64 13.33 -6.89
CA TRP A 58 1.76 14.25 -6.18
C TRP A 58 2.53 15.49 -5.71
N ILE A 59 1.94 16.66 -5.98
CA ILE A 59 2.46 17.97 -5.59
C ILE A 59 1.47 18.57 -4.59
N LEU A 60 1.99 19.03 -3.46
CA LEU A 60 1.24 19.83 -2.50
C LEU A 60 1.52 21.30 -2.76
N GLU A 61 0.47 22.09 -2.94
CA GLU A 61 0.55 23.54 -3.06
C GLU A 61 -0.09 24.20 -1.84
N SER A 62 0.66 25.11 -1.21
CA SER A 62 0.17 25.96 -0.10
C SER A 62 0.85 27.32 -0.19
N ASP A 63 0.09 28.39 -0.10
CA ASP A 63 0.59 29.78 -0.13
C ASP A 63 1.51 30.08 -1.34
N GLY A 64 1.20 29.50 -2.50
CA GLY A 64 1.99 29.65 -3.73
C GLY A 64 3.32 28.88 -3.73
N ILE A 65 3.60 28.09 -2.69
CA ILE A 65 4.77 27.21 -2.63
C ILE A 65 4.34 25.80 -3.01
N GLN A 66 4.97 25.26 -4.04
CA GLN A 66 4.82 23.86 -4.45
C GLN A 66 5.94 23.01 -3.83
N ARG A 67 5.54 21.89 -3.24
CA ARG A 67 6.47 20.87 -2.73
C ARG A 67 5.99 19.48 -3.09
N MET A 68 6.92 18.56 -3.24
CA MET A 68 6.57 17.15 -3.38
C MET A 68 5.94 16.65 -2.09
N LEU A 69 5.03 15.69 -2.19
CA LEU A 69 4.55 15.00 -1.00
C LEU A 69 5.70 14.20 -0.39
N GLU A 70 6.21 14.64 0.76
CA GLU A 70 7.34 13.98 1.46
C GLU A 70 6.94 12.65 2.10
N ASN A 71 5.65 12.48 2.41
CA ASN A 71 5.15 11.26 3.04
C ASN A 71 4.81 10.19 1.99
N SER A 72 5.25 8.97 2.27
CA SER A 72 4.90 7.79 1.51
C SER A 72 3.39 7.51 1.52
N VAL A 73 2.82 7.13 0.38
CA VAL A 73 1.46 6.56 0.33
C VAL A 73 1.39 5.13 0.87
N VAL A 74 2.53 4.46 1.08
CA VAL A 74 2.58 3.07 1.54
C VAL A 74 2.04 2.92 2.95
N ALA A 75 2.58 3.66 3.92
CA ALA A 75 2.18 3.56 5.32
C ALA A 75 0.67 3.81 5.57
N PRO A 76 0.04 4.87 5.02
CA PRO A 76 -1.40 5.05 5.17
C PRO A 76 -2.21 3.95 4.46
N SER A 77 -1.72 3.41 3.34
CA SER A 77 -2.36 2.27 2.66
C SER A 77 -2.35 1.01 3.50
N ILE A 78 -1.22 0.70 4.17
CA ILE A 78 -1.12 -0.45 5.07
C ILE A 78 -2.05 -0.29 6.27
N ARG A 79 -2.14 0.92 6.85
CA ARG A 79 -3.10 1.21 7.92
C ARG A 79 -4.53 0.97 7.46
N GLN A 80 -4.88 1.42 6.26
CA GLN A 80 -6.21 1.20 5.67
C GLN A 80 -6.50 -0.30 5.45
N ILE A 81 -5.54 -1.06 4.92
CA ILE A 81 -5.66 -2.51 4.75
C ILE A 81 -5.90 -3.20 6.10
N ALA A 82 -5.14 -2.84 7.14
CA ALA A 82 -5.32 -3.40 8.48
C ALA A 82 -6.71 -3.07 9.07
N TYR A 83 -7.19 -1.84 8.87
CA TYR A 83 -8.53 -1.44 9.29
C TYR A 83 -9.63 -2.23 8.58
N GLU A 84 -9.50 -2.45 7.27
CA GLU A 84 -10.45 -3.27 6.50
C GLU A 84 -10.53 -4.70 7.02
N VAL A 85 -9.39 -5.30 7.39
CA VAL A 85 -9.35 -6.63 8.03
C VAL A 85 -10.07 -6.60 9.38
N LEU A 86 -9.74 -5.63 10.25
CA LEU A 86 -10.36 -5.50 11.57
C LEU A 86 -11.88 -5.35 11.50
N VAL A 87 -12.38 -4.50 10.59
CA VAL A 87 -13.82 -4.31 10.39
C VAL A 87 -14.49 -5.58 9.88
N SER A 88 -13.86 -6.28 8.91
CA SER A 88 -14.38 -7.54 8.38
C SER A 88 -14.50 -8.61 9.46
N LEU A 89 -13.52 -8.71 10.35
CA LEU A 89 -13.54 -9.63 11.49
C LEU A 89 -14.65 -9.25 12.48
N LYS A 90 -14.78 -7.97 12.85
CA LYS A 90 -15.84 -7.51 13.75
C LYS A 90 -17.23 -7.81 13.21
N GLN A 91 -17.48 -7.53 11.93
CA GLN A 91 -18.77 -7.82 11.29
C GLN A 91 -19.09 -9.31 11.31
N THR A 92 -18.11 -10.17 11.02
CA THR A 92 -18.30 -11.62 11.05
C THR A 92 -18.67 -12.09 12.47
N ILE A 93 -17.92 -11.65 13.48
CA ILE A 93 -18.16 -12.01 14.90
C ILE A 93 -19.53 -11.50 15.41
N THR A 94 -19.99 -10.33 14.95
CA THR A 94 -21.30 -9.79 15.35
C THR A 94 -22.46 -10.49 14.65
N THR A 95 -22.25 -11.07 13.47
CA THR A 95 -23.31 -11.75 12.70
C THR A 95 -23.56 -13.20 13.18
N GLU A 96 -22.62 -13.77 13.95
CA GLU A 96 -22.74 -15.11 14.54
C GLU A 96 -23.39 -15.11 15.95
N LYS A 97 -23.91 -13.97 16.41
CA LYS A 97 -24.72 -13.84 17.64
C LYS A 97 -26.18 -13.55 17.31
#